data_AF-A0A453H5G0-F1
#
_entry.id   AF-A0A453H5G0-F1
#
_cell.length_a   1.000
_cell.length_b   1.000
_cell.length_c   1.000
_cell.angle_alpha   90.00
_cell.angle_beta   90.00
_cell.angle_gamma   90.00
#
_symmetry.space_group_name_H-M   'P 1'
#
loop_
_entity.id
_entity.type
_entity.pdbx_description
1 polymer ?
#
loop_
_entity_poly.entity_id
_entity_poly.type
_entity_poly.pdbx_seq_one_letter_code
_entity_poly.pdbx_strand_id
1 'polypeptide(L)'
;MCAMLEKSDSELLGHNNQHLPKIVSTFAEILCAGKDLATEQTASKIVNLLRQLQTTLPPSVLASTWSTLQPQQQLALQSVLTS
;
A
#
# COMPACT_ATOMS: atom_id res chain seq x y z
N MET A 1 0.46 -31.37 11.73
CA MET A 1 -0.20 -30.60 10.65
C MET A 1 -0.49 -29.18 11.15
N CYS A 2 0.54 -28.34 11.35
CA CYS A 2 0.36 -26.96 11.84
C CYS A 2 1.49 -25.99 11.41
N ALA A 3 2.03 -26.12 10.20
CA ALA A 3 3.15 -25.24 9.80
C ALA A 3 3.18 -24.87 8.31
N MET A 4 2.04 -24.91 7.61
CA MET A 4 1.98 -24.54 6.18
C MET A 4 1.05 -23.36 5.89
N LEU A 5 0.55 -22.66 6.91
CA LEU A 5 -0.36 -21.52 6.76
C LEU A 5 0.28 -20.15 7.02
N GLU A 6 1.55 -20.09 7.44
CA GLU A 6 2.24 -18.81 7.73
C GLU A 6 3.18 -18.34 6.60
N LYS A 7 3.12 -18.94 5.42
CA LYS A 7 4.07 -18.67 4.33
C LYS A 7 3.48 -17.99 3.08
N SER A 8 2.37 -17.28 3.21
CA SER A 8 1.68 -16.73 2.02
C SER A 8 1.46 -15.22 2.01
N ASP A 9 2.30 -14.43 2.68
CA ASP A 9 2.28 -12.96 2.53
C ASP A 9 3.47 -12.41 1.72
N SER A 10 4.66 -13.02 1.81
CA SER A 10 5.84 -12.52 1.09
C SER A 10 5.86 -12.85 -0.41
N GLU A 11 5.11 -13.86 -0.87
CA GLU A 11 5.01 -14.17 -2.30
C GLU A 11 4.14 -13.17 -3.08
N LEU A 12 3.20 -12.48 -2.41
CA LEU A 12 2.36 -11.44 -3.03
C LEU A 12 3.16 -10.19 -3.44
N LEU A 13 4.30 -9.93 -2.79
CA LEU A 13 5.16 -8.79 -3.09
C LEU A 13 6.16 -9.07 -4.23
N GLY A 14 6.32 -10.35 -4.63
CA GLY A 14 7.29 -10.80 -5.62
C GLY A 14 8.73 -10.71 -5.14
N HIS A 15 9.67 -11.24 -5.93
CA HIS A 15 11.10 -11.14 -5.63
C HIS A 15 11.49 -9.65 -5.51
N ASN A 16 12.00 -9.24 -4.34
CA ASN A 16 12.44 -7.87 -4.07
C ASN A 16 11.34 -6.78 -4.14
N ASN A 17 10.10 -7.08 -3.75
CA ASN A 17 8.99 -6.13 -3.69
C ASN A 17 8.58 -5.52 -5.04
N GLN A 18 8.83 -6.20 -6.16
CA GLN A 18 8.54 -5.68 -7.50
C GLN A 18 7.05 -5.37 -7.74
N HIS A 19 6.13 -6.04 -7.04
CA HIS A 19 4.69 -5.76 -7.16
C HIS A 19 4.21 -4.67 -6.21
N LEU A 20 5.00 -4.34 -5.20
CA LEU A 20 4.67 -3.33 -4.20
C LEU A 20 4.30 -1.96 -4.82
N PRO A 21 5.09 -1.36 -5.72
CA PRO A 21 4.71 -0.07 -6.31
C PRO A 21 3.41 -0.13 -7.10
N LYS A 22 3.14 -1.25 -7.77
CA LYS A 22 1.90 -1.44 -8.54
C LYS A 22 0.69 -1.54 -7.61
N ILE A 23 0.81 -2.29 -6.51
CA ILE A 23 -0.22 -2.43 -5.48
C ILE A 23 -0.50 -1.08 -4.79
N VAL A 24 0.56 -0.37 -4.37
CA VAL A 24 0.44 0.94 -3.72
C VAL A 24 -0.18 1.96 -4.66
N SER A 25 0.13 1.91 -5.96
CA SER A 25 -0.48 2.80 -6.95
C SER A 25 -1.98 2.54 -7.11
N THR A 26 -2.41 1.28 -7.20
CA THR A 26 -3.84 0.94 -7.22
C THR A 26 -4.55 1.40 -5.93
N PHE A 27 -3.94 1.20 -4.78
CA PHE A 27 -4.49 1.67 -3.50
C PHE A 27 -4.61 3.20 -3.45
N ALA A 28 -3.59 3.91 -3.91
CA ALA A 28 -3.61 5.36 -3.96
C ALA A 28 -4.65 5.89 -4.96
N GLU A 29 -4.86 5.20 -6.08
CA GLU A 29 -5.91 5.52 -7.05
C GLU A 29 -7.31 5.35 -6.46
N ILE A 30 -7.54 4.26 -5.73
CA ILE A 30 -8.79 4.03 -5.00
C ILE A 30 -9.04 5.13 -3.95
N LEU A 31 -8.01 5.49 -3.20
CA LEU A 31 -8.08 6.58 -2.21
C LEU A 31 -8.30 7.94 -2.87
N CYS A 32 -7.74 8.15 -4.07
CA CYS A 32 -7.82 9.40 -4.80
C CYS A 32 -9.16 9.60 -5.52
N ALA A 33 -9.73 8.53 -6.07
CA ALA A 33 -11.06 8.56 -6.69
C ALA A 33 -12.19 8.69 -5.64
N GLY A 34 -11.90 8.41 -4.37
CA GLY A 34 -12.84 8.59 -3.27
C GLY A 34 -13.98 7.55 -3.26
N LYS A 35 -15.15 7.96 -2.76
CA LYS A 35 -16.32 7.06 -2.53
C LYS A 35 -16.88 6.40 -3.79
N ASP A 36 -16.42 6.81 -4.98
CA ASP A 36 -16.85 6.25 -6.26
C ASP A 36 -16.21 4.87 -6.54
N LEU A 37 -14.96 4.65 -6.10
CA LEU A 37 -14.25 3.37 -6.31
C LEU A 37 -14.23 2.46 -5.07
N ALA A 38 -14.40 3.02 -3.86
CA ALA A 38 -14.38 2.23 -2.63
C ALA A 38 -15.24 2.82 -1.52
N THR A 39 -15.85 1.92 -0.74
CA THR A 39 -16.54 2.30 0.50
C THR A 39 -15.53 2.78 1.55
N GLU A 40 -16.00 3.60 2.49
CA GLU A 40 -15.20 4.18 3.57
C GLU A 40 -14.47 3.10 4.40
N GLN A 41 -15.09 1.94 4.54
CA GLN A 41 -14.52 0.77 5.21
C GLN A 41 -13.32 0.18 4.45
N THR A 42 -13.38 0.14 3.11
CA THR A 42 -12.28 -0.32 2.26
C THR A 42 -11.13 0.70 2.29
N ALA A 43 -11.44 1.99 2.24
CA ALA A 43 -10.43 3.05 2.38
C ALA A 43 -9.68 2.93 3.72
N SER A 44 -10.39 2.73 4.83
CA SER A 44 -9.76 2.50 6.15
C SER A 44 -8.84 1.27 6.17
N LYS A 45 -9.26 0.15 5.56
CA LYS A 45 -8.41 -1.05 5.45
C LYS A 45 -7.13 -0.77 4.65
N ILE A 46 -7.25 -0.07 3.53
CA ILE A 46 -6.10 0.31 2.69
C ILE A 46 -5.13 1.21 3.47
N VAL A 47 -5.63 2.20 4.21
CA VAL A 47 -4.79 3.08 5.04
C VAL A 47 -4.05 2.29 6.11
N ASN A 48 -4.71 1.34 6.78
CA ASN A 48 -4.04 0.48 7.76
C ASN A 48 -2.95 -0.38 7.13
N LEU A 49 -3.19 -0.95 5.95
CA LEU A 49 -2.17 -1.72 5.22
C LEU A 49 -0.97 -0.83 4.83
N LEU A 50 -1.21 0.40 4.39
CA LEU A 50 -0.16 1.35 4.04
C LEU A 50 0.66 1.77 5.27
N ARG A 51 0.03 1.96 6.43
CA ARG A 51 0.73 2.22 7.70
C ARG A 51 1.57 1.00 8.11
N GLN A 52 1.03 -0.19 7.96
CA GLN A 52 1.77 -1.43 8.25
C GLN A 52 2.96 -1.59 7.30
N LEU A 53 2.81 -1.28 6.01
CA LEU A 53 3.91 -1.26 5.07
C LEU A 53 4.99 -0.23 5.47
N GLN A 54 4.60 0.94 5.99
CA GLN A 54 5.57 1.92 6.50
C GLN A 54 6.37 1.42 7.69
N THR A 55 5.77 0.63 8.58
CA THR A 55 6.47 0.08 9.76
C THR A 55 7.26 -1.18 9.44
N THR A 56 6.86 -1.92 8.40
CA THR A 56 7.49 -3.19 8.02
C THR A 56 8.64 -2.99 7.05
N LEU A 57 8.56 -1.99 6.16
CA LEU A 57 9.56 -1.74 5.12
C LEU A 57 10.52 -0.60 5.48
N PRO A 58 11.78 -0.69 5.03
CA PRO A 58 12.74 0.39 5.23
C PRO A 58 12.38 1.64 4.42
N PRO A 59 12.74 2.84 4.93
CA PRO A 59 12.41 4.12 4.30
C PRO A 59 12.94 4.27 2.86
N SER A 60 14.01 3.55 2.49
CA SER A 60 14.53 3.53 1.12
C SER A 60 13.59 2.83 0.12
N VAL A 61 12.97 1.72 0.51
CA VAL A 61 12.01 0.97 -0.32
C VAL A 61 10.72 1.77 -0.47
N LEU A 62 10.28 2.38 0.63
CA LEU A 62 9.16 3.30 0.67
C LEU A 62 9.38 4.49 -0.27
N ALA A 63 10.48 5.22 -0.13
CA ALA A 63 10.78 6.37 -0.98
C ALA A 63 10.85 6.02 -2.48
N SER A 64 11.41 4.85 -2.80
CA SER A 64 11.44 4.31 -4.17
C SER A 64 10.03 4.01 -4.67
N THR A 65 9.19 3.42 -3.83
CA THR A 65 7.78 3.11 -4.13
C THR A 65 6.98 4.39 -4.35
N TRP A 66 7.03 5.36 -3.43
CA TRP A 66 6.36 6.64 -3.59
C TRP A 66 6.84 7.39 -4.84
N SER A 67 8.14 7.36 -5.17
CA SER A 67 8.65 8.01 -6.39
C SER A 67 8.07 7.44 -7.68
N THR A 68 7.56 6.21 -7.68
CA THR A 68 6.88 5.63 -8.86
C THR A 68 5.42 6.05 -9.00
N LEU A 69 4.84 6.66 -7.96
CA LEU A 69 3.44 7.08 -7.93
C LEU A 69 3.26 8.44 -8.59
N GLN A 70 2.04 8.70 -9.06
CA GLN A 70 1.66 10.02 -9.55
C GLN A 70 1.61 11.05 -8.40
N PRO A 71 1.86 12.34 -8.66
CA PRO A 71 1.84 13.37 -7.63
C PRO A 71 0.49 13.47 -6.90
N GLN A 72 -0.62 13.21 -7.62
CA GLN A 72 -1.97 13.18 -7.03
C GLN A 72 -2.13 12.01 -6.04
N GLN A 73 -1.58 10.84 -6.37
CA GLN A 73 -1.56 9.66 -5.50
C GLN A 73 -0.67 9.88 -4.27
N GLN A 74 0.49 10.53 -4.43
CA GLN A 74 1.38 10.87 -3.32
C GLN A 74 0.70 11.81 -2.31
N LEU A 75 -0.02 12.81 -2.79
CA LEU A 75 -0.79 13.74 -1.96
C LEU A 75 -1.91 13.03 -1.19
N ALA A 76 -2.67 12.16 -1.85
CA ALA A 76 -3.71 11.36 -1.21
C ALA A 76 -3.12 10.47 -0.11
N LEU A 77 -2.00 9.79 -0.40
CA LEU A 77 -1.25 8.98 0.55
C LEU A 77 -0.73 9.79 1.73
N GLN A 78 -0.11 10.95 1.49
CA GLN A 78 0.31 11.81 2.59
C GLN A 78 -0.89 12.20 3.45
N SER A 79 -1.96 12.70 2.85
CA SER A 79 -3.13 13.17 3.60
C SER A 79 -3.73 12.10 4.52
N VAL A 80 -3.70 10.82 4.15
CA VAL A 80 -4.22 9.72 4.99
C VAL A 80 -3.21 9.16 6.00
N LEU A 81 -1.91 9.37 5.74
CA LEU A 81 -0.82 8.89 6.59
C LEU A 81 -0.44 9.92 7.66
N THR A 82 -0.61 11.21 7.40
CA THR A 82 -0.38 12.28 8.40
C THR A 82 -1.63 12.60 9.24
N SER A 83 -2.79 12.03 8.90
CA SER A 83 -4.04 12.23 9.63
C SER A 83 -4.25 11.23 10.75
#